data_AF-A0A961AGM7-F1
#
_entry.id   AF-A0A961AGM7-F1
#
_cell.length_a   1.000
_cell.length_b   1.000
_cell.length_c   1.000
_cell.angle_alpha   90.00
_cell.angle_beta   90.00
_cell.angle_gamma   90.00
#
_symmetry.space_group_name_H-M   'P 1'
#
loop_
_entity.id
_entity.type
_entity.pdbx_description
1 polymer ?
#
loop_
_entity_poly.entity_id
_entity_poly.type
_entity_poly.pdbx_seq_one_letter_code
_entity_poly.pdbx_strand_id
1 'polypeptide(L)'
;MTHPAPEKIGRLRDLPLYLEGLIVGQEHVIPKVVPILQNGELGLADPGRPKGTFLFLGPTGVGKTELTLLMCGYLFGDAAKHCIRLDMSEYQNQESLQLLLGQNETSRGNFGRFFDRAEGRGFILFDEIE
;
A
#
# COMPACT_ATOMS: atom_id res chain seq x y z
N MET A 1 -20.96 7.01 2.88
CA MET A 1 -19.87 7.03 1.88
C MET A 1 -19.12 8.34 2.06
N THR A 2 -17.90 8.30 2.57
CA THR A 2 -17.08 9.50 2.77
C THR A 2 -16.40 9.83 1.44
N HIS A 3 -16.80 10.93 0.80
CA HIS A 3 -16.11 11.42 -0.37
C HIS A 3 -14.69 11.86 -0.01
N PRO A 4 -13.68 11.55 -0.83
CA PRO A 4 -12.32 12.01 -0.58
C PRO A 4 -12.25 13.54 -0.63
N ALA A 5 -11.39 14.13 0.19
CA ALA A 5 -11.16 15.57 0.19
C ALA A 5 -10.73 16.06 -1.22
N PRO A 6 -11.10 17.28 -1.64
CA PRO A 6 -10.76 17.80 -2.97
C PRO A 6 -9.27 17.72 -3.32
N GLU A 7 -8.40 17.97 -2.33
CA GLU A 7 -6.96 17.83 -2.48
C GLU A 7 -6.54 16.41 -2.88
N LYS A 8 -7.16 15.40 -2.27
CA LYS A 8 -6.89 13.99 -2.56
C LYS A 8 -7.33 13.62 -3.98
N ILE A 9 -8.45 14.19 -4.46
CA ILE A 9 -8.91 13.99 -5.84
C ILE A 9 -7.88 14.56 -6.83
N GLY A 10 -7.34 15.74 -6.55
CA GLY A 10 -6.25 16.33 -7.35
C GLY A 10 -5.04 15.41 -7.43
N ARG A 11 -4.55 14.92 -6.29
CA ARG A 11 -3.45 13.95 -6.24
C ARG A 11 -3.77 12.67 -7.01
N LEU A 12 -4.98 12.12 -6.87
CA LEU A 12 -5.35 10.91 -7.61
C LEU A 12 -5.32 11.11 -9.13
N ARG A 13 -5.74 12.28 -9.62
CA ARG A 13 -5.71 12.63 -11.04
C ARG A 13 -4.27 12.74 -11.56
N ASP A 14 -3.39 13.35 -10.78
CA ASP A 14 -2.02 13.69 -11.20
C ASP A 14 -1.01 12.56 -10.90
N LEU A 15 -1.44 11.51 -10.18
CA LEU A 15 -0.64 10.34 -9.81
C LEU A 15 0.05 9.63 -11.00
N PRO A 16 -0.59 9.35 -12.16
CA PRO A 16 0.10 8.70 -13.27
C PRO A 16 1.34 9.47 -13.72
N LEU A 17 1.21 10.78 -13.93
CA LEU A 17 2.29 11.66 -14.38
C LEU A 17 3.42 11.73 -13.35
N TYR A 18 3.07 11.76 -12.05
CA TYR A 18 4.03 11.69 -10.97
C TYR A 18 4.85 10.39 -11.01
N LEU A 19 4.20 9.25 -11.22
CA LEU A 19 4.86 7.94 -11.27
C LEU A 19 5.72 7.77 -12.53
N GLU A 20 5.23 8.21 -13.70
CA GLU A 20 5.96 8.15 -14.98
C GLU A 20 7.27 8.94 -14.95
N GLY A 21 7.32 10.04 -14.19
CA GLY A 21 8.54 10.84 -14.02
C GLY A 21 9.60 10.20 -13.11
N LEU A 22 9.25 9.16 -12.35
CA LEU A 22 10.13 8.54 -11.34
C LEU A 22 10.44 7.07 -11.64
N ILE A 23 9.50 6.34 -12.23
CA ILE A 23 9.63 4.92 -12.54
C ILE A 23 9.94 4.76 -14.03
N VAL A 24 11.20 4.48 -14.34
CA VAL A 24 11.70 4.29 -15.70
C VAL A 24 11.57 2.83 -16.13
N GLY A 25 11.10 2.58 -17.35
CA GLY A 25 11.05 1.23 -17.93
C GLY A 25 9.88 0.35 -17.44
N GLN A 26 8.90 0.93 -16.74
CA GLN A 26 7.67 0.25 -16.30
C GLN A 26 6.41 0.98 -16.80
N GLU A 27 6.47 1.59 -17.98
CA GLU A 27 5.38 2.35 -18.60
C GLU A 27 4.12 1.49 -18.80
N HIS A 28 4.30 0.16 -18.87
CA HIS A 28 3.21 -0.82 -19.00
C HIS A 28 2.52 -1.18 -17.67
N VAL A 29 3.09 -0.80 -16.52
CA VAL A 29 2.58 -1.14 -15.17
C VAL A 29 1.66 -0.04 -14.64
N ILE A 30 2.07 1.22 -14.75
CA ILE A 30 1.32 2.39 -14.29
C ILE A 30 -0.15 2.39 -14.77
N PRO A 31 -0.46 2.19 -16.06
CA PRO A 31 -1.85 2.18 -16.54
C PRO A 31 -2.69 1.01 -16.02
N LYS A 32 -2.07 -0.03 -15.45
CA LYS A 32 -2.78 -1.15 -14.81
C LYS A 32 -3.06 -0.89 -13.33
N VAL A 33 -2.13 -0.24 -12.64
CA VAL A 33 -2.19 -0.03 -11.19
C VAL A 33 -3.05 1.18 -10.83
N VAL A 34 -2.83 2.31 -11.51
CA VAL A 34 -3.44 3.59 -11.12
C VAL A 34 -4.98 3.57 -11.17
N PRO A 35 -5.65 3.01 -12.20
CA PRO A 35 -7.11 2.99 -12.24
C PRO A 35 -7.73 2.20 -11.07
N ILE A 36 -7.10 1.09 -10.66
CA ILE A 36 -7.57 0.28 -9.53
C ILE A 36 -7.49 1.09 -8.23
N LEU A 37 -6.36 1.75 -8.01
CA LEU A 37 -6.15 2.59 -6.83
C LEU A 37 -7.10 3.80 -6.79
N GLN A 38 -7.32 4.45 -7.95
CA GLN A 38 -8.29 5.54 -8.08
C GLN A 38 -9.70 5.09 -7.74
N ASN A 39 -10.16 3.97 -8.30
CA ASN A 39 -11.48 3.42 -8.01
C ASN A 39 -11.64 3.08 -6.52
N GLY A 40 -10.62 2.47 -5.92
CA GLY A 40 -10.60 2.18 -4.49
C GLY A 40 -10.67 3.43 -3.61
N GLU A 41 -9.95 4.49 -3.96
CA GLU A 41 -9.93 5.73 -3.19
C GLU A 41 -11.18 6.60 -3.40
N LEU A 42 -11.86 6.47 -4.54
CA LEU A 42 -13.14 7.11 -4.83
C LEU A 42 -14.34 6.35 -4.26
N GLY A 43 -14.12 5.17 -3.64
CA GLY A 43 -15.18 4.34 -3.08
C GLY A 43 -16.03 3.62 -4.13
N LEU A 44 -15.46 3.40 -5.32
CA LEU A 44 -16.08 2.66 -6.42
C LEU A 44 -15.80 1.15 -6.35
N ALA A 45 -14.94 0.72 -5.41
CA ALA A 45 -14.69 -0.67 -5.10
C ALA A 45 -15.63 -1.21 -4.00
N ASP A 46 -15.70 -2.54 -3.87
CA ASP A 46 -16.44 -3.21 -2.81
C ASP A 46 -15.93 -2.78 -1.41
N PRO A 47 -16.79 -2.24 -0.54
CA PRO A 47 -16.39 -1.76 0.79
C PRO A 47 -15.91 -2.87 1.73
N GLY A 48 -16.20 -4.15 1.45
CA GLY A 48 -15.71 -5.29 2.21
C GLY A 48 -14.33 -5.78 1.79
N ARG A 49 -13.69 -5.13 0.80
CA ARG A 49 -12.41 -5.54 0.23
C ARG A 49 -11.35 -4.43 0.34
N PRO A 50 -10.06 -4.77 0.24
CA PRO A 50 -9.02 -3.77 0.06
C PRO A 50 -9.31 -2.87 -1.14
N LYS A 51 -8.96 -1.58 -1.02
CA LYS A 51 -9.13 -0.58 -2.10
C LYS A 51 -8.37 -0.93 -3.37
N GLY A 52 -7.28 -1.67 -3.23
CA GLY A 52 -6.53 -2.25 -4.33
C GLY A 52 -5.73 -3.44 -3.82
N THR A 53 -5.55 -4.43 -4.68
CA THR A 53 -4.72 -5.60 -4.39
C THR A 53 -3.86 -5.86 -5.62
N PHE A 54 -2.55 -5.93 -5.40
CA PHE A 54 -1.56 -6.03 -6.47
C PHE A 54 -0.59 -7.15 -6.13
N LEU A 55 -0.17 -7.87 -7.17
CA LEU A 55 0.95 -8.80 -7.12
C LEU A 55 1.96 -8.35 -8.17
N PHE A 56 3.10 -7.86 -7.72
CA PHE A 56 4.18 -7.44 -8.60
C PHE A 56 5.19 -8.57 -8.76
N LEU A 57 5.44 -8.97 -10.01
CA LEU A 57 6.37 -10.04 -10.35
C LEU A 57 7.54 -9.47 -11.17
N GLY A 58 8.76 -9.94 -10.91
CA GLY A 58 9.97 -9.54 -11.62
C GLY A 58 11.22 -9.70 -10.75
N PRO A 59 12.43 -9.47 -11.28
CA PRO A 59 13.66 -9.56 -10.51
C PRO A 59 13.76 -8.43 -9.46
N THR A 60 14.70 -8.56 -8.52
CA THR A 60 15.01 -7.50 -7.56
C THR A 60 15.49 -6.23 -8.27
N GLY A 61 15.25 -5.07 -7.67
CA GLY A 61 15.70 -3.77 -8.21
C GLY A 61 14.86 -3.16 -9.35
N VAL A 62 13.80 -3.82 -9.84
CA VAL A 62 12.95 -3.27 -10.93
C VAL A 62 11.90 -2.24 -10.49
N GLY A 63 11.87 -1.88 -9.21
CA GLY A 63 10.97 -0.83 -8.68
C GLY A 63 9.63 -1.29 -8.11
N LYS A 64 9.45 -2.58 -7.78
CA LYS A 64 8.21 -3.12 -7.18
C LYS A 64 7.85 -2.46 -5.84
N THR A 65 8.80 -2.47 -4.91
CA THR A 65 8.70 -1.84 -3.59
C THR A 65 8.60 -0.32 -3.74
N GLU A 66 9.44 0.26 -4.59
CA GLU A 66 9.50 1.70 -4.82
C GLU A 66 8.16 2.25 -5.34
N LEU A 67 7.54 1.59 -6.32
CA LEU A 67 6.23 1.97 -6.84
C LEU A 67 5.19 2.06 -5.72
N THR A 68 5.20 1.10 -4.78
CA THR A 68 4.27 1.09 -3.64
C THR A 68 4.53 2.25 -2.68
N LEU A 69 5.80 2.52 -2.35
CA LEU A 69 6.19 3.61 -1.47
C LEU A 69 5.91 4.99 -2.07
N LEU A 70 6.15 5.17 -3.38
CA LEU A 70 5.84 6.40 -4.10
C LEU A 70 4.33 6.66 -4.14
N MET A 71 3.51 5.65 -4.46
CA MET A 71 2.04 5.80 -4.42
C MET A 71 1.55 6.19 -3.02
N CYS A 72 2.06 5.53 -1.98
CA CYS A 72 1.69 5.83 -0.59
C CYS A 72 2.11 7.23 -0.17
N GLY A 73 3.38 7.58 -0.39
CA GLY A 73 3.95 8.88 -0.05
C GLY A 73 3.26 10.02 -0.78
N TYR A 74 2.96 9.86 -2.06
CA TYR A 74 2.24 10.87 -2.83
C TYR A 74 0.81 11.08 -2.33
N LEU A 75 0.06 9.99 -2.10
CA LEU A 75 -1.33 10.08 -1.68
C LEU A 75 -1.53 10.53 -0.24
N PHE A 76 -0.64 10.13 0.67
CA PHE A 76 -0.79 10.38 2.11
C PHE A 76 0.21 11.38 2.68
N GLY A 77 1.21 11.82 1.91
CA GLY A 77 2.24 12.77 2.34
C GLY A 77 3.34 12.17 3.23
N ASP A 78 3.10 11.00 3.81
CA ASP A 78 4.05 10.30 4.69
C ASP A 78 3.93 8.79 4.49
N ALA A 79 4.83 8.24 3.66
CA ALA A 79 4.88 6.81 3.41
C ALA A 79 5.29 6.02 4.66
N ALA A 80 6.11 6.57 5.55
CA ALA A 80 6.55 5.87 6.76
C ALA A 80 5.41 5.70 7.75
N LYS A 81 4.51 6.68 7.83
CA LYS A 81 3.28 6.61 8.63
C LYS A 81 2.23 5.70 7.98
N HIS A 82 2.02 5.84 6.67
CA HIS A 82 0.88 5.21 5.97
C HIS A 82 1.22 3.93 5.20
N CYS A 83 2.47 3.45 5.22
CA CYS A 83 2.85 2.15 4.70
C CYS A 83 3.42 1.28 5.83
N ILE A 84 2.93 0.05 5.95
CA ILE A 84 3.65 -1.00 6.66
C ILE A 84 4.34 -1.90 5.65
N ARG A 85 5.64 -2.14 5.82
CA ARG A 85 6.41 -3.11 5.06
C ARG A 85 6.62 -4.34 5.94
N LEU A 86 6.27 -5.49 5.40
CA LEU A 86 6.41 -6.79 6.03
C LEU A 86 7.34 -7.61 5.14
N ASP A 87 8.53 -7.91 5.65
CA ASP A 87 9.48 -8.80 4.96
C ASP A 87 9.06 -10.24 5.20
N MET A 88 8.59 -10.94 4.16
CA MET A 88 8.04 -12.29 4.31
C MET A 88 9.09 -13.34 4.71
N SER A 89 10.39 -13.04 4.57
CA SER A 89 11.45 -13.90 5.13
C SER A 89 11.38 -14.01 6.66
N GLU A 90 10.84 -13.00 7.36
CA GLU A 90 10.65 -13.03 8.81
C GLU A 90 9.39 -13.80 9.25
N TYR A 91 8.50 -14.12 8.31
CA TYR A 91 7.18 -14.71 8.58
C TYR A 91 7.04 -16.18 8.17
N GLN A 92 8.17 -16.89 8.06
CA GLN A 92 8.19 -18.30 7.64
C GLN A 92 7.61 -19.28 8.68
N ASN A 93 7.54 -18.87 9.96
CA ASN A 93 7.14 -19.75 11.07
C ASN A 93 5.80 -19.33 11.68
N GLN A 94 5.06 -20.28 12.26
CA GLN A 94 3.77 -20.00 12.92
C GLN A 94 3.90 -19.01 14.09
N GLU A 95 5.04 -19.01 14.79
CA GLU A 95 5.31 -18.07 15.88
C GLU A 95 5.36 -16.61 15.38
N SER A 96 5.76 -16.38 14.12
CA SER A 96 5.79 -15.06 13.50
C SER A 96 4.39 -14.44 13.29
N LEU A 97 3.32 -15.25 13.31
CA LEU A 97 1.94 -14.73 13.27
C LEU A 97 1.62 -13.85 14.48
N GLN A 98 2.24 -14.14 15.62
CA GLN A 98 2.07 -13.32 16.83
C GLN A 98 2.64 -11.92 16.65
N LEU A 99 3.68 -11.74 15.83
CA LEU A 99 4.21 -10.42 15.49
C LEU A 99 3.22 -9.63 14.63
N LEU A 100 2.46 -10.29 13.75
CA LEU A 100 1.45 -9.65 12.90
C LEU A 100 0.20 -9.26 13.68
N LEU A 101 -0.40 -10.22 14.38
CA LEU A 101 -1.72 -10.08 14.99
C LEU A 101 -1.65 -9.59 16.44
N GLY A 102 -0.59 -9.96 17.15
CA GLY A 102 -0.49 -9.81 18.59
C GLY A 102 -0.58 -11.14 19.31
N GLN A 103 -0.11 -11.17 20.55
CA GLN A 103 -0.11 -12.39 21.38
C GLN A 103 -1.38 -12.55 22.21
N ASN A 104 -2.02 -11.43 22.58
CA ASN A 104 -3.19 -11.37 23.45
C ASN A 104 -3.85 -9.98 23.34
N GLU A 105 -4.95 -9.76 24.06
CA GLU A 105 -5.73 -8.51 24.02
C GLU A 105 -4.92 -7.25 24.36
N THR A 106 -3.84 -7.39 25.15
CA THR A 106 -2.99 -6.28 25.59
C THR A 106 -1.75 -6.08 24.71
N SER A 107 -1.40 -7.07 23.88
CA SER A 107 -0.27 -7.04 22.96
C SER A 107 -0.77 -6.85 21.53
N ARG A 108 -0.83 -5.60 21.06
CA ARG A 108 -1.16 -5.29 19.66
C ARG A 108 0.00 -5.67 18.74
N GLY A 109 -0.24 -6.54 17.76
CA GLY A 109 0.72 -6.86 16.71
C GLY A 109 0.95 -5.71 15.72
N ASN A 110 1.76 -5.97 14.71
CA ASN A 110 2.14 -5.03 13.65
C ASN A 110 0.93 -4.41 12.96
N PHE A 111 -0.13 -5.16 12.67
CA PHE A 111 -1.33 -4.58 12.04
C PHE A 111 -2.11 -3.67 12.97
N GLY A 112 -2.23 -4.01 14.26
CA GLY A 112 -2.89 -3.15 15.23
C GLY A 112 -2.15 -1.82 15.40
N ARG A 113 -0.82 -1.89 15.58
CA ARG A 113 0.03 -0.68 15.68
C ARG A 113 -0.01 0.15 14.40
N PHE A 114 -0.01 -0.51 13.24
CA PHE A 114 -0.15 0.17 11.96
C PHE A 114 -1.50 0.87 11.81
N PHE A 115 -2.59 0.20 12.16
CA PHE A 115 -3.94 0.76 12.09
C PHE A 115 -4.04 2.05 12.92
N ASP A 116 -3.53 2.03 14.15
CA ASP A 116 -3.52 3.20 15.03
C ASP A 116 -2.67 4.34 14.43
N ARG A 117 -1.43 4.02 14.02
CA ARG A 117 -0.48 4.99 13.45
C ARG A 117 -0.98 5.62 12.15
N ALA A 118 -1.58 4.81 11.28
CA ALA A 118 -2.03 5.21 9.95
C ALA A 118 -3.47 5.75 9.94
N GLU A 119 -4.10 5.89 11.11
CA GLU A 119 -5.47 6.38 11.27
C GLU A 119 -6.46 5.58 10.40
N GLY A 120 -6.29 4.25 10.41
CA GLY A 120 -7.11 3.30 9.67
C GLY A 120 -6.97 3.34 8.15
N ARG A 121 -5.97 4.03 7.59
CA ARG A 121 -5.78 4.16 6.13
C ARG A 121 -4.32 4.06 5.73
N GLY A 122 -4.01 3.16 4.80
CA GLY A 122 -2.66 3.05 4.28
C GLY A 122 -2.45 1.85 3.37
N PHE A 123 -1.19 1.58 3.06
CA PHE A 123 -0.71 0.47 2.25
C PHE A 123 -0.11 -0.61 3.16
N ILE A 124 -0.35 -1.86 2.79
CA ILE A 124 0.31 -3.02 3.37
C ILE A 124 1.18 -3.61 2.25
N LEU A 125 2.49 -3.56 2.42
CA LEU A 125 3.46 -4.11 1.47
C LEU A 125 4.01 -5.41 2.04
N PHE A 126 3.66 -6.53 1.40
CA PHE A 126 4.32 -7.81 1.60
C PHE A 126 5.50 -7.89 0.63
N ASP A 127 6.71 -7.86 1.16
CA ASP A 127 7.94 -7.90 0.38
C ASP A 127 8.57 -9.31 0.44
N GLU A 128 9.35 -9.67 -0.57
CA GLU A 128 10.03 -10.99 -0.66
C GLU A 128 9.09 -12.19 -0.43
N ILE A 129 7.90 -12.20 -1.05
CA ILE A 129 6.89 -13.28 -0.93
C ILE A 129 7.26 -14.59 -1.63
N GLU A 130 8.48 -14.71 -2.14
CA GLU A 130 8.97 -15.88 -2.88
C GLU A 130 9.26 -17.11 -2.01
#